data_AF-K7W867-F1
#
_entry.id   AF-K7W867-F1
#
_cell.length_a   1.000
_cell.length_b   1.000
_cell.length_c   1.000
_cell.angle_alpha   90.00
_cell.angle_beta   90.00
_cell.angle_gamma   90.00
#
_symmetry.space_group_name_H-M   'P 1'
#
loop_
_entity.id
_entity.type
_entity.pdbx_description
1 polymer ?
#
loop_
_entity_poly.entity_id
_entity_poly.type
_entity_poly.pdbx_seq_one_letter_code
_entity_poly.pdbx_strand_id
1 'polypeptide(L)'
;MNYSIAIKTLKQDCILSQVIEQIGECRLNQAQQTGDLLYCLSCAIIYQQLSGKAASAIHHRFLQLYDSLTPIDIINTPDEVLRSVGISRPKITYLKDLAQRYEQWGKDKIRAKCITL
;
A
#
# COMPACT_ATOMS: atom_id res chain seq x y z
N MET A 1 -17.02 -9.27 -3.82
CA MET A 1 -16.98 -8.50 -5.08
C MET A 1 -17.49 -9.41 -6.20
N ASN A 2 -18.30 -8.91 -7.14
CA ASN A 2 -18.83 -9.73 -8.25
C ASN A 2 -18.07 -9.42 -9.54
N TYR A 3 -17.35 -10.41 -10.09
CA TYR A 3 -16.55 -10.27 -11.32
C TYR A 3 -17.26 -10.75 -12.58
N SER A 4 -18.54 -11.12 -12.52
CA SER A 4 -19.25 -11.74 -13.65
C SER A 4 -19.20 -10.92 -14.93
N ILE A 5 -19.37 -9.59 -14.84
CA ILE A 5 -19.30 -8.68 -15.98
C ILE A 5 -17.90 -8.68 -16.59
N ALA A 6 -16.86 -8.52 -15.77
CA ALA A 6 -15.47 -8.51 -16.22
C ALA A 6 -15.09 -9.84 -16.90
N ILE A 7 -15.45 -10.96 -16.28
CA ILE A 7 -15.19 -12.30 -16.85
C ILE A 7 -15.94 -12.49 -18.17
N LYS A 8 -17.20 -12.08 -18.26
CA LYS A 8 -17.98 -12.17 -19.51
C LYS A 8 -17.33 -11.35 -20.63
N THR A 9 -16.85 -10.14 -20.34
CA THR A 9 -16.19 -9.29 -21.34
C THR A 9 -14.85 -9.86 -21.77
N LEU A 10 -13.99 -10.29 -20.84
CA LEU A 10 -12.66 -10.83 -21.16
C LEU A 10 -12.73 -12.15 -21.95
N LYS A 11 -13.75 -12.98 -21.71
CA LYS A 11 -13.98 -14.22 -22.48
C LYS A 11 -14.31 -14.01 -23.96
N GLN A 12 -14.54 -12.77 -24.41
CA GLN A 12 -14.69 -12.48 -25.85
C GLN A 12 -13.37 -12.60 -26.61
N ASP A 13 -12.23 -12.46 -25.91
CA ASP A 13 -10.90 -12.68 -26.46
C ASP A 13 -10.54 -14.18 -26.39
N CYS A 14 -10.11 -14.76 -27.51
CA CYS A 14 -9.85 -16.20 -27.60
C CYS A 14 -8.67 -16.66 -26.73
N ILE A 15 -7.65 -15.82 -26.55
CA ILE A 15 -6.49 -16.11 -25.71
C ILE A 15 -6.91 -16.05 -24.24
N LEU A 16 -7.61 -15.00 -23.85
CA LEU A 16 -8.05 -14.83 -22.46
C LEU A 16 -9.11 -15.85 -22.06
N SER A 17 -10.02 -16.26 -22.95
CA SER A 17 -11.02 -17.29 -22.66
C SER A 17 -10.36 -18.62 -22.29
N GLN A 18 -9.34 -19.04 -23.05
CA GLN A 18 -8.59 -20.27 -22.75
C GLN A 18 -7.93 -20.20 -21.37
N VAL A 19 -7.28 -19.08 -21.04
CA VAL A 19 -6.63 -18.88 -19.74
C VAL A 19 -7.64 -18.89 -18.59
N ILE A 20 -8.78 -18.20 -18.75
CA ILE A 20 -9.84 -18.15 -17.74
C ILE A 20 -10.44 -19.54 -17.50
N GLU A 21 -10.62 -20.34 -18.55
CA GLU A 21 -11.15 -21.71 -18.43
C GLU A 21 -10.16 -22.66 -17.77
N GLN A 22 -8.85 -22.49 -18.02
CA GLN A 22 -7.79 -23.27 -17.39
C GLN A 22 -7.63 -22.95 -15.89
N ILE A 23 -7.68 -21.66 -15.52
CA ILE A 23 -7.48 -21.22 -14.13
C ILE A 23 -8.78 -21.37 -13.31
N GLY A 24 -9.94 -21.15 -13.93
CA GLY A 24 -11.24 -21.22 -13.30
C GLY A 24 -11.68 -19.92 -12.62
N GLU A 25 -12.34 -20.04 -11.48
CA GLU A 25 -12.98 -18.94 -10.77
C GLU A 25 -11.97 -17.83 -10.37
N CYS A 26 -12.28 -16.57 -10.67
CA CYS A 26 -11.48 -15.42 -10.23
C CYS A 26 -11.55 -15.27 -8.71
N ARG A 27 -10.46 -15.64 -8.03
CA ARG A 27 -10.31 -15.55 -6.57
C ARG A 27 -9.59 -14.29 -6.11
N LEU A 28 -9.55 -13.24 -6.93
CA LEU A 28 -9.09 -11.92 -6.49
C LEU A 28 -10.02 -11.44 -5.38
N ASN A 29 -9.76 -11.82 -4.15
CA ASN A 29 -10.41 -11.24 -3.01
C ASN A 29 -9.74 -9.90 -2.77
N GLN A 30 -10.45 -8.82 -3.04
CA GLN A 30 -10.17 -7.59 -2.34
C GLN A 30 -10.52 -7.88 -0.88
N ALA A 31 -9.55 -8.35 -0.09
CA ALA A 31 -9.54 -7.96 1.31
C ALA A 31 -9.76 -6.45 1.26
N GLN A 32 -10.87 -5.96 1.82
CA GLN A 32 -11.06 -4.52 1.95
C GLN A 32 -9.74 -3.97 2.46
N GLN A 33 -9.17 -2.99 1.77
CA GLN A 33 -7.96 -2.36 2.25
C GLN A 33 -8.28 -1.86 3.65
N THR A 34 -7.74 -2.56 4.65
CA THR A 34 -7.91 -2.21 6.05
C THR A 34 -6.84 -1.17 6.34
N GLY A 35 -7.23 -0.04 6.93
CA GLY A 35 -6.32 1.06 7.23
C GLY A 35 -6.57 2.31 6.39
N ASP A 36 -5.90 3.39 6.76
CA ASP A 36 -6.00 4.68 6.08
C ASP A 36 -5.10 4.74 4.83
N LEU A 37 -5.09 5.90 4.17
CA LEU A 37 -4.30 6.09 2.95
C LEU A 37 -2.79 5.95 3.20
N LEU A 38 -2.29 6.42 4.36
CA LEU A 38 -0.88 6.29 4.74
C LEU A 38 -0.49 4.81 4.86
N TYR A 39 -1.30 4.03 5.57
CA TYR A 39 -1.11 2.59 5.71
C TYR A 39 -1.06 1.89 4.36
N CYS A 40 -2.06 2.14 3.50
CA CYS A 40 -2.18 1.46 2.20
C CYS A 40 -0.99 1.76 1.28
N LEU A 41 -0.54 3.01 1.22
CA LEU A 41 0.60 3.42 0.40
C LEU A 41 1.92 2.91 0.97
N SER A 42 2.09 2.91 2.29
CA SER A 42 3.28 2.33 2.94
C SER A 42 3.39 0.83 2.66
N CYS A 43 2.27 0.10 2.77
CA CYS A 43 2.18 -1.31 2.40
C CYS A 43 2.56 -1.53 0.93
N ALA A 44 2.00 -0.73 0.01
CA ALA A 44 2.32 -0.82 -1.41
C ALA A 44 3.81 -0.64 -1.70
N ILE A 45 4.46 0.37 -1.10
CA ILE A 45 5.92 0.61 -1.22
C ILE A 45 6.72 -0.59 -0.71
N ILE A 46 6.35 -1.13 0.47
CA ILE A 46 7.05 -2.26 1.07
C ILE A 46 6.94 -3.52 0.20
N TYR A 47 5.79 -3.78 -0.43
CA TYR A 47 5.54 -4.97 -1.25
C TYR A 47 6.24 -4.98 -2.61
N GLN A 48 6.76 -3.85 -3.08
CA GLN A 48 7.42 -3.75 -4.39
C GLN A 48 8.60 -4.74 -4.54
N GLN A 49 8.65 -5.47 -5.65
CA GLN A 49 9.73 -6.41 -6.03
C GLN A 49 10.05 -7.49 -4.98
N LEU A 50 9.06 -7.89 -4.17
CA LEU A 50 9.18 -8.97 -3.19
C LEU A 50 8.11 -10.04 -3.42
N SER A 51 8.39 -11.27 -2.97
CA SER A 51 7.33 -12.27 -2.84
C SER A 51 6.33 -11.85 -1.75
N GLY A 52 5.07 -12.26 -1.87
CA GLY A 52 4.02 -11.90 -0.91
C GLY A 52 4.37 -12.30 0.53
N LYS A 53 5.05 -13.44 0.73
CA LYS A 53 5.49 -13.91 2.06
C LYS A 53 6.58 -13.01 2.66
N ALA A 54 7.59 -12.64 1.86
CA ALA A 54 8.67 -11.78 2.33
C ALA A 54 8.17 -10.36 2.64
N ALA A 55 7.34 -9.82 1.76
CA ALA A 55 6.72 -8.52 1.93
C ALA A 55 5.83 -8.46 3.18
N SER A 56 5.00 -9.47 3.40
CA SER A 56 4.14 -9.57 4.58
C SER A 56 4.96 -9.58 5.88
N ALA A 57 6.05 -10.34 5.94
CA ALA A 57 6.92 -10.39 7.11
C ALA A 57 7.61 -9.04 7.39
N ILE A 58 8.07 -8.33 6.36
CA ILE A 58 8.69 -7.01 6.51
C ILE A 58 7.65 -5.98 6.95
N HIS A 59 6.47 -5.99 6.31
CA HIS A 59 5.39 -5.07 6.65
C HIS A 59 4.91 -5.26 8.10
N HIS A 60 4.80 -6.51 8.57
CA HIS A 60 4.45 -6.78 9.96
C HIS A 60 5.48 -6.20 10.95
N ARG A 61 6.78 -6.45 10.73
CA ARG A 61 7.84 -5.86 11.57
C ARG A 61 7.88 -4.34 11.52
N PHE A 62 7.60 -3.74 10.37
CA PHE A 62 7.48 -2.30 10.22
C PHE A 62 6.33 -1.73 11.07
N LEU A 63 5.15 -2.36 11.04
CA LEU A 63 4.03 -1.92 11.87
C LEU A 63 4.31 -2.09 13.36
N GLN A 64 5.08 -3.10 13.77
CA GLN A 64 5.50 -3.30 15.16
C GLN A 64 6.43 -2.19 15.71
N LEU A 65 6.93 -1.29 14.85
CA LEU A 65 7.68 -0.11 15.32
C LEU A 65 6.77 0.96 15.94
N TYR A 66 5.46 0.89 15.74
CA TYR A 66 4.51 1.94 16.10
C TYR A 66 3.26 1.38 16.76
N ASP A 67 2.78 2.02 17.82
CA ASP A 67 1.47 1.71 18.41
C ASP A 67 0.33 2.14 17.48
N SER A 68 0.54 3.25 16.76
CA SER A 68 -0.30 3.74 15.68
C SER A 68 0.57 4.34 14.60
N LEU A 69 0.38 3.96 13.34
CA LEU A 69 1.20 4.46 12.24
C LEU A 69 0.84 5.91 11.94
N THR A 70 1.72 6.85 12.29
CA THR A 70 1.58 8.26 11.92
C THR A 70 2.70 8.68 10.96
N PRO A 71 2.49 9.71 10.12
CA PRO A 71 3.54 10.18 9.24
C PRO A 71 4.75 10.73 10.02
N ILE A 72 4.52 11.44 11.12
CA ILE A 72 5.60 12.02 11.92
C ILE A 72 6.52 10.96 12.52
N ASP A 73 5.97 9.80 12.90
CA ASP A 73 6.76 8.68 13.40
C ASP A 73 7.66 8.11 12.31
N ILE A 74 7.15 7.95 11.09
CA ILE A 74 7.95 7.47 9.94
C ILE A 74 9.09 8.45 9.62
N ILE A 75 8.82 9.76 9.66
CA ILE A 75 9.82 10.81 9.41
C ILE A 75 10.95 10.74 10.44
N ASN A 76 10.59 10.61 11.71
CA ASN A 76 11.52 10.65 12.84
C ASN A 76 12.26 9.32 13.07
N THR A 77 11.74 8.21 12.53
CA THR A 77 12.41 6.91 12.68
C THR A 77 13.75 6.91 11.94
N PRO A 78 14.87 6.58 12.62
CA PRO A 78 16.17 6.49 11.98
C PRO A 78 16.20 5.47 10.84
N ASP A 79 16.92 5.78 9.77
CA ASP A 79 17.00 4.90 8.59
C ASP A 79 17.54 3.51 8.96
N GLU A 80 18.47 3.43 9.92
CA GLU A 80 19.01 2.17 10.44
C GLU A 80 17.96 1.28 11.11
N VAL A 81 16.99 1.87 11.81
CA VAL A 81 15.86 1.14 12.41
C VAL A 81 14.96 0.58 11.30
N LEU A 82 14.61 1.40 10.30
CA LEU A 82 13.84 0.94 9.14
C LEU A 82 14.57 -0.13 8.33
N ARG A 83 15.90 -0.04 8.23
CA ARG A 83 16.71 -1.10 7.61
C ARG A 83 16.69 -2.39 8.43
N SER A 84 16.71 -2.30 9.77
CA SER A 84 16.73 -3.47 10.65
C SER A 84 15.49 -4.36 10.50
N VAL A 85 14.34 -3.78 10.14
CA VAL A 85 13.10 -4.55 9.87
C VAL A 85 13.05 -5.14 8.45
N GLY A 86 14.04 -4.84 7.60
CA GLY A 86 14.22 -5.42 6.27
C GLY A 86 13.83 -4.48 5.11
N ILE A 87 13.65 -3.18 5.36
CA ILE A 87 13.32 -2.22 4.29
C ILE A 87 14.62 -1.75 3.61
N SER A 88 14.63 -1.77 2.27
CA SER A 88 15.79 -1.31 1.48
C SER A 88 15.92 0.21 1.51
N ARG A 89 17.13 0.74 1.24
CA ARG A 89 17.37 2.20 1.20
C ARG A 89 16.40 2.95 0.27
N PRO A 90 16.15 2.51 -0.99
CA PRO A 90 15.20 3.22 -1.85
C PRO A 90 13.79 3.29 -1.27
N LYS A 91 13.31 2.19 -0.67
CA LYS A 91 11.99 2.13 -0.04
C LYS A 91 11.90 3.03 1.19
N ILE A 92 12.98 3.17 1.96
CA ILE A 92 13.05 4.13 3.08
C ILE A 92 12.89 5.57 2.56
N THR A 93 13.61 5.92 1.49
CA THR A 93 13.46 7.24 0.86
C THR A 93 12.02 7.50 0.43
N TYR A 94 11.36 6.51 -0.20
CA TYR A 94 9.97 6.65 -0.64
C TYR A 94 8.98 6.74 0.53
N LEU A 95 9.18 5.96 1.59
CA LEU A 95 8.34 6.02 2.80
C LEU A 95 8.45 7.39 3.49
N LYS A 96 9.66 7.93 3.59
CA LYS A 96 9.88 9.25 4.20
C LYS A 96 9.31 10.38 3.35
N ASP A 97 9.47 10.34 2.03
CA ASP A 97 8.84 11.32 1.11
C ASP A 97 7.31 11.24 1.18
N LEU A 98 6.74 10.03 1.19
CA LEU A 98 5.31 9.81 1.39
C LEU A 98 4.82 10.45 2.70
N ALA A 99 5.49 10.15 3.82
CA ALA A 99 5.11 10.66 5.13
C ALA A 99 5.20 12.20 5.20
N GLN A 100 6.26 12.81 4.64
CA GLN A 100 6.40 14.26 4.57
C GLN A 100 5.27 14.92 3.78
N ARG A 101 4.92 14.36 2.62
CA ARG A 101 3.82 14.88 1.79
C ARG A 101 2.47 14.70 2.47
N TYR A 102 2.25 13.59 3.16
CA TYR A 102 1.01 13.33 3.88
C TYR A 102 0.76 14.37 4.98
N GLU A 103 1.81 14.71 5.75
CA GLU A 103 1.76 15.80 6.74
C GLU A 103 1.45 17.16 6.10
N GLN A 104 2.09 17.44 4.96
CA GLN A 104 1.88 18.68 4.24
C GLN A 104 0.43 18.78 3.73
N TRP A 105 -0.11 17.73 3.12
CA TRP A 105 -1.50 17.71 2.65
C TRP A 105 -2.52 17.92 3.77
N GLY A 106 -2.25 17.37 4.96
CA GLY A 106 -3.07 17.65 6.14
C GLY A 106 -3.10 19.13 6.47
N LYS A 107 -1.93 19.79 6.46
CA LYS A 107 -1.80 21.24 6.73
C LYS A 107 -2.44 22.11 5.65
N ASP A 108 -2.32 21.74 4.37
CA ASP A 108 -2.91 22.48 3.26
C ASP A 108 -4.45 22.44 3.30
N LYS A 109 -5.03 21.30 3.70
CA LYS A 109 -6.48 21.19 3.95
C LYS A 109 -6.95 22.08 5.12
N ILE A 110 -6.15 22.18 6.18
CA ILE A 110 -6.46 23.07 7.32
C ILE A 110 -6.36 24.54 6.90
N ARG A 111 -5.30 24.94 6.18
CA ARG A 111 -5.13 26.30 5.66
C ARG A 111 -6.26 26.72 4.72
N ALA A 112 -6.67 25.84 3.80
CA ALA A 112 -7.80 26.11 2.92
C ALA A 112 -9.13 26.29 3.67
N LYS A 113 -9.26 25.73 4.88
CA LYS A 113 -10.45 25.87 5.73
C LYS A 113 -10.42 27.14 6.59
N CYS A 114 -9.23 27.63 6.96
CA CYS A 114 -9.05 28.85 7.74
C CYS A 114 -9.14 30.16 6.91
N ILE A 115 -9.09 30.10 5.58
CA ILE A 115 -9.22 31.29 4.71
C ILE A 115 -10.70 31.58 4.37
N THR A 116 -11.62 30.71 4.76
CA THR A 116 -13.07 30.83 4.46
C THR A 116 -13.91 31.18 5.69
N LEU A 117 -13.31 31.71 6.75
CA LEU A 117 -13.98 32.29 7.92
C LEU A 117 -13.50 33.72 8.13
#